data_AF-A0A537MG21-F1
#
_entry.id   AF-A0A537MG21-F1
#
_cell.length_a   1.000
_cell.length_b   1.000
_cell.length_c   1.000
_cell.angle_alpha   90.00
_cell.angle_beta   90.00
_cell.angle_gamma   90.00
#
_symmetry.space_group_name_H-M   'P 1'
#
loop_
_entity.id
_entity.type
_entity.pdbx_description
1 polymer ?
#
loop_
_entity_poly.entity_id
_entity_poly.type
_entity_poly.pdbx_seq_one_letter_code
_entity_poly.pdbx_strand_id
1 'polypeptide(L)'
;MSFWTYILRLSNGIYYTGHTDDLDRRIAEHQSGAIRGYTHDKRPVELMWADEFPTRAEALEAELRVKSWSRAKKEALIRGDWGEVSWAAIPPSERAARASTVRPSASLGRVPRLRSGRTESVVVSSSPSPIPPPPPVRVERSRDTPPSEAEAIGAAENGHPPPPAIILVRPQLGENIGKAARAMLNFGLTDLRLVAPRDGWPNPSAGPAASGADVVLERARVFGSVADAVADCAHVYATTVRKRGLVMPVVSPEDAGREIHGNDGPSAILFGAERSGLETDEVALAGKIVTVPVNPDFRSLNLAQAVILVAYEWSKFIPRGDEGHVALAVPTEGGIEEPRAPQAHLEGLINQLFDALAAADYFHPPDRTQATKHTIRTILTKAPWSTREIQAVRGIVRALAEPRRR
;
A
#
# COMPACT_ATOMS: atom_id res chain seq x y z
N MET A 1 26.08 19.55 7.20
CA MET A 1 26.94 18.66 6.39
C MET A 1 26.00 17.91 5.47
N SER A 2 26.31 17.88 4.19
CA SER A 2 25.49 17.22 3.18
C SER A 2 26.02 15.82 2.91
N PHE A 3 25.14 14.86 2.67
CA PHE A 3 25.50 13.50 2.33
C PHE A 3 25.10 13.24 0.88
N TRP A 4 25.88 12.44 0.16
CA TRP A 4 25.72 12.22 -1.26
C TRP A 4 25.52 10.74 -1.54
N THR A 5 24.62 10.41 -2.46
CA THR A 5 24.58 9.11 -3.11
C THR A 5 25.04 9.29 -4.55
N TYR A 6 25.91 8.42 -5.05
CA TYR A 6 26.46 8.54 -6.40
C TYR A 6 26.50 7.21 -7.15
N ILE A 7 26.49 7.29 -8.48
CA ILE A 7 26.70 6.16 -9.39
C ILE A 7 27.95 6.42 -10.23
N LEU A 8 28.89 5.46 -10.21
CA LEU A 8 30.05 5.45 -11.09
C LEU A 8 29.89 4.42 -12.21
N ARG A 9 30.36 4.74 -13.40
CA ARG A 9 30.63 3.76 -14.45
C ARG A 9 32.10 3.35 -14.36
N LEU A 10 32.33 2.05 -14.19
CA LEU A 10 33.66 1.46 -14.15
C LEU A 10 34.15 1.14 -15.57
N SER A 11 35.44 0.86 -15.74
CA SER A 11 36.04 0.59 -17.06
C SER A 11 35.44 -0.62 -17.79
N ASN A 12 34.93 -1.60 -17.04
CA ASN A 12 34.20 -2.75 -17.59
C ASN A 12 32.71 -2.47 -17.87
N GLY A 13 32.27 -1.22 -17.77
CA GLY A 13 30.90 -0.78 -18.00
C GLY A 13 29.92 -1.08 -16.87
N ILE A 14 30.35 -1.66 -15.75
CA ILE A 14 29.48 -1.91 -14.58
C ILE A 14 29.20 -0.61 -13.83
N TYR A 15 27.98 -0.47 -13.31
CA TYR A 15 27.61 0.64 -12.43
C TYR A 15 27.85 0.30 -10.96
N TYR A 16 28.70 1.08 -10.30
CA TYR A 16 28.93 1.04 -8.86
C TYR A 16 28.10 2.14 -8.19
N THR A 17 27.50 1.84 -7.04
CA THR A 17 26.71 2.82 -6.27
C THR A 17 27.28 2.89 -4.87
N GLY A 18 27.43 4.10 -4.33
CA GLY A 18 27.89 4.34 -2.97
C GLY A 18 27.35 5.64 -2.41
N HIS A 19 27.56 5.86 -1.10
CA HIS A 19 27.31 7.15 -0.45
C HIS A 19 28.57 7.70 0.23
N THR A 20 28.59 9.00 0.49
CA THR A 20 29.69 9.71 1.19
C THR A 20 29.20 11.04 1.76
N ASP A 21 29.93 11.64 2.68
CA ASP A 21 29.75 13.01 3.18
C ASP A 21 30.59 14.05 2.40
N ASP A 22 31.52 13.60 1.54
CA ASP A 22 32.36 14.44 0.69
C ASP A 22 32.52 13.78 -0.69
N LEU A 23 31.69 14.22 -1.64
CA LEU A 23 31.64 13.65 -2.98
C LEU A 23 32.96 13.84 -3.73
N ASP A 24 33.48 15.07 -3.78
CA ASP A 24 34.67 15.41 -4.57
C ASP A 24 35.89 14.63 -4.11
N ARG A 25 36.12 14.58 -2.79
CA ARG A 25 37.19 13.77 -2.21
C ARG A 25 37.01 12.30 -2.58
N ARG A 26 35.80 11.77 -2.47
CA ARG A 26 35.52 10.36 -2.72
C ARG A 26 35.73 9.98 -4.18
N ILE A 27 35.40 10.85 -5.13
CA ILE A 27 35.66 10.65 -6.56
C ILE A 27 37.17 10.64 -6.83
N ALA A 28 37.93 11.58 -6.25
CA ALA A 28 39.38 11.62 -6.37
C ALA A 28 40.06 10.35 -5.80
N GLU A 29 39.56 9.81 -4.69
CA GLU A 29 40.01 8.53 -4.11
C GLU A 29 39.79 7.35 -5.06
N HIS A 30 38.63 7.27 -5.72
CA HIS A 30 38.35 6.20 -6.70
C HIS A 30 39.19 6.34 -7.98
N GLN A 31 39.43 7.56 -8.46
CA GLN A 31 40.25 7.82 -9.65
C GLN A 31 41.73 7.49 -9.41
N SER A 32 42.28 7.92 -8.28
CA SER A 32 43.68 7.64 -7.90
C SER A 32 43.91 6.18 -7.48
N GLY A 33 42.85 5.46 -7.09
CA GLY A 33 42.97 4.13 -6.49
C GLY A 33 43.60 4.17 -5.10
N ALA A 34 43.52 5.31 -4.40
CA ALA A 34 44.11 5.49 -3.07
C ALA A 34 43.56 4.48 -2.04
N ILE A 35 42.34 3.99 -2.25
CA ILE A 35 41.70 2.99 -1.38
C ILE A 35 41.61 1.67 -2.12
N ARG A 36 42.25 0.64 -1.54
CA ARG A 36 42.16 -0.74 -2.04
C ARG A 36 40.74 -1.26 -1.81
N GLY A 37 40.02 -1.57 -2.89
CA GLY A 37 38.61 -1.97 -2.85
C GLY A 37 38.09 -2.41 -4.21
N TYR A 38 36.76 -2.62 -4.32
CA TYR A 38 36.12 -3.18 -5.52
C TYR A 38 36.39 -2.38 -6.81
N THR A 39 36.57 -1.06 -6.68
CA THR A 39 36.79 -0.10 -7.78
C THR A 39 38.26 0.06 -8.14
N HIS A 40 39.21 -0.41 -7.31
CA HIS A 40 40.66 -0.20 -7.47
C HIS A 40 41.20 -0.73 -8.81
N ASP A 41 40.81 -1.94 -9.21
CA ASP A 41 41.28 -2.57 -10.46
C ASP A 41 40.37 -2.27 -11.67
N LYS A 42 39.33 -1.45 -11.48
CA LYS A 42 38.29 -1.18 -12.49
C LYS A 42 38.25 0.28 -12.94
N ARG A 43 39.41 0.93 -12.91
CA ARG A 43 39.65 2.30 -13.41
C ARG A 43 39.87 2.31 -14.93
N PRO A 44 39.62 3.41 -15.64
CA PRO A 44 39.08 4.69 -15.14
C PRO A 44 37.62 4.57 -14.66
N VAL A 45 37.25 5.45 -13.73
CA VAL A 45 35.87 5.57 -13.24
C VAL A 45 35.29 6.92 -13.65
N GLU A 46 34.02 6.91 -14.05
CA GLU A 46 33.29 8.09 -14.49
C GLU A 46 32.07 8.31 -13.59
N LEU A 47 31.88 9.54 -13.08
CA LEU A 47 30.71 9.89 -12.29
C LEU A 47 29.52 10.09 -13.23
N MET A 48 28.50 9.24 -13.11
CA MET A 48 27.33 9.26 -13.99
C MET A 48 26.14 9.99 -13.36
N TRP A 49 26.01 9.94 -12.03
CA TRP A 49 24.91 10.53 -11.30
C TRP A 49 25.32 10.77 -9.85
N ALA A 50 24.83 11.86 -9.25
CA ALA A 50 24.92 12.11 -7.83
C ALA A 50 23.70 12.90 -7.36
N ASP A 51 23.30 12.70 -6.10
CA ASP A 51 22.20 13.43 -5.47
C ASP A 51 22.51 13.68 -3.99
N GLU A 52 21.97 14.78 -3.47
CA GLU A 52 22.28 15.34 -2.16
C GLU A 52 21.18 15.04 -1.14
N PHE A 53 21.58 14.65 0.06
CA PHE A 53 20.71 14.24 1.15
C PHE A 53 21.06 14.97 2.45
N PRO A 54 20.06 15.44 3.21
CA PRO A 54 20.28 16.11 4.49
C PRO A 54 20.93 15.24 5.57
N THR A 55 20.75 13.92 5.51
CA THR A 55 21.26 12.99 6.53
C THR A 55 21.99 11.78 5.93
N ARG A 56 22.93 11.22 6.69
CA ARG A 56 23.67 10.00 6.31
C ARG A 56 22.74 8.79 6.12
N ALA A 57 21.67 8.72 6.93
CA ALA A 57 20.68 7.65 6.86
C ALA A 57 19.93 7.68 5.53
N GLU A 58 19.47 8.87 5.09
CA GLU A 58 18.79 9.04 3.81
C GLU A 58 19.70 8.72 2.62
N ALA A 59 20.97 9.13 2.67
CA ALA A 59 21.94 8.75 1.63
C ALA A 59 22.20 7.23 1.60
N LEU A 60 22.27 6.58 2.75
CA LEU A 60 22.43 5.12 2.82
C LEU A 60 21.18 4.38 2.29
N GLU A 61 19.97 4.84 2.62
CA GLU A 61 18.73 4.29 2.09
C GLU A 61 18.64 4.46 0.56
N ALA A 62 19.02 5.64 0.06
CA ALA A 62 19.12 5.90 -1.37
C ALA A 62 20.15 4.99 -2.05
N GLU A 63 21.32 4.77 -1.44
CA GLU A 63 22.31 3.80 -1.92
C GLU A 63 21.69 2.40 -2.01
N LEU A 64 21.11 1.87 -0.93
CA LEU A 64 20.55 0.52 -0.89
C LEU A 64 19.46 0.34 -1.95
N ARG A 65 18.60 1.35 -2.11
CA ARG A 65 17.54 1.37 -3.12
C ARG A 65 18.13 1.34 -4.53
N VAL A 66 18.99 2.30 -4.88
CA VAL A 66 19.57 2.41 -6.23
C VAL A 66 20.46 1.22 -6.56
N LYS A 67 21.22 0.70 -5.59
CA LYS A 67 22.11 -0.46 -5.75
C LYS A 67 21.34 -1.68 -6.25
N SER A 68 20.12 -1.91 -5.75
CA SER A 68 19.22 -3.00 -6.16
C SER A 68 18.58 -2.84 -7.54
N TRP A 69 18.69 -1.67 -8.18
CA TRP A 69 18.04 -1.42 -9.46
C TRP A 69 18.71 -2.13 -10.64
N SER A 70 17.89 -2.49 -11.63
CA SER A 70 18.34 -3.00 -12.91
C SER A 70 19.21 -1.98 -13.64
N ARG A 71 20.08 -2.46 -14.53
CA ARG A 71 20.94 -1.59 -15.36
C ARG A 71 20.13 -0.54 -16.13
N ALA A 72 19.05 -0.97 -16.78
CA ALA A 72 18.17 -0.09 -17.55
C ALA A 72 17.58 1.04 -16.69
N LYS A 73 17.17 0.72 -15.46
CA LYS A 73 16.62 1.72 -14.54
C LYS A 73 17.67 2.72 -14.05
N LYS A 74 18.92 2.27 -13.83
CA LYS A 74 20.06 3.15 -13.51
C LYS A 74 20.40 4.07 -14.69
N GLU A 75 20.38 3.56 -15.92
CA GLU A 75 20.64 4.34 -17.13
C GLU A 75 19.53 5.38 -17.39
N ALA A 76 18.27 5.03 -17.13
CA ALA A 76 17.16 5.98 -17.17
C ALA A 76 17.32 7.09 -16.10
N LEU A 77 17.75 6.74 -14.88
CA LEU A 77 18.03 7.71 -13.82
C LEU A 77 19.17 8.66 -14.21
N ILE A 78 20.27 8.12 -14.76
CA ILE A 78 21.42 8.91 -15.25
C ILE A 78 20.98 9.90 -16.33
N ARG A 79 20.03 9.53 -17.20
CA ARG A 79 19.49 10.42 -18.24
C ARG A 79 18.47 11.45 -17.72
N GLY A 80 18.01 11.34 -16.48
CA GLY A 80 16.92 12.15 -15.95
C GLY A 80 15.55 11.84 -16.58
N ASP A 81 15.41 10.69 -17.25
CA ASP A 81 14.18 10.29 -17.94
C ASP A 81 13.27 9.52 -16.97
N TRP A 82 12.50 10.27 -16.18
CA TRP A 82 11.60 9.72 -15.17
C TRP A 82 10.50 8.82 -15.75
N GLY A 83 10.08 9.06 -16.99
CA GLY A 83 9.13 8.20 -17.70
C GLY A 83 9.71 6.81 -17.93
N GLU A 84 10.96 6.75 -18.37
CA GLU A 84 11.65 5.49 -18.59
C GLU A 84 12.13 4.82 -17.29
N VAL A 85 12.43 5.59 -16.23
CA VAL A 85 12.69 5.05 -14.87
C VAL A 85 11.45 4.31 -14.35
N SER A 86 10.26 4.90 -14.55
CA SER A 86 8.99 4.30 -14.18
C SER A 86 8.71 3.03 -14.99
N TRP A 87 8.90 3.10 -16.31
CA TRP A 87 8.74 1.94 -17.19
C TRP A 87 9.71 0.79 -16.84
N ALA A 88 10.98 1.10 -16.56
CA ALA A 88 12.00 0.13 -16.18
C ALA A 88 11.83 -0.45 -14.77
N ALA A 89 10.92 0.11 -13.95
CA ALA A 89 10.52 -0.46 -12.68
C ALA A 89 9.53 -1.64 -12.83
N ILE A 90 8.85 -1.73 -13.97
CA ILE A 90 7.92 -2.82 -14.29
C ILE A 90 8.71 -4.10 -14.64
N PRO A 91 8.36 -5.28 -14.08
CA PRO A 91 9.01 -6.54 -14.41
C PRO A 91 9.04 -6.82 -15.92
N PRO A 92 10.09 -7.44 -16.48
CA PRO A 92 10.18 -7.74 -17.92
C PRO A 92 8.96 -8.49 -18.48
N SER A 93 8.38 -9.41 -17.71
CA SER A 93 7.18 -10.17 -18.07
C SER A 93 5.95 -9.29 -18.29
N GLU A 94 5.77 -8.27 -17.46
CA GLU A 94 4.62 -7.34 -17.55
C GLU A 94 4.81 -6.29 -18.65
N ARG A 95 6.05 -5.90 -18.94
CA ARG A 95 6.36 -4.99 -20.07
C ARG A 95 5.95 -5.59 -21.41
N ALA A 96 6.17 -6.89 -21.61
CA ALA A 96 5.80 -7.60 -22.84
C ALA A 96 4.27 -7.65 -23.07
N ALA A 97 3.49 -7.81 -22.01
CA ALA A 97 2.02 -7.79 -22.06
C ALA A 97 1.45 -6.39 -22.37
N ARG A 98 2.12 -5.34 -21.90
CA ARG A 98 1.73 -3.94 -22.18
C ARG A 98 2.14 -3.48 -23.59
N ALA A 99 3.19 -4.05 -24.16
CA ALA A 99 3.61 -3.77 -25.53
C ALA A 99 2.72 -4.44 -26.58
N SER A 100 2.08 -5.58 -26.27
CA SER A 100 1.20 -6.31 -27.21
C SER A 100 -0.21 -5.72 -27.34
N THR A 101 -0.61 -4.83 -26.43
CA THR A 101 -1.95 -4.23 -26.37
C THR A 101 -2.10 -2.94 -27.19
N VAL A 102 -1.02 -2.44 -27.80
CA VAL A 102 -1.07 -1.28 -28.71
C VAL A 102 -0.92 -1.76 -30.16
N ARG A 103 -2.05 -2.03 -30.83
CA ARG A 103 -2.10 -2.00 -32.30
C ARG A 103 -2.54 -0.60 -32.73
N PRO A 104 -1.79 0.12 -33.60
CA PRO A 104 -2.24 1.40 -34.09
C PRO A 104 -3.37 1.19 -35.12
N SER A 105 -4.54 1.73 -34.80
CA SER A 105 -5.64 1.92 -35.75
C SER A 105 -5.18 2.93 -36.81
N ALA A 106 -4.99 2.45 -38.04
CA ALA A 106 -4.72 3.29 -39.19
C ALA A 106 -5.98 4.10 -39.54
N SER A 107 -5.92 5.42 -39.43
CA SER A 107 -6.82 6.29 -40.17
C SER A 107 -6.03 7.42 -40.82
N LEU A 108 -6.32 7.57 -42.11
CA LEU A 108 -5.65 8.40 -43.09
C LEU A 108 -5.91 9.88 -42.81
N GLY A 109 -4.85 10.62 -42.51
CA GLY A 109 -4.86 12.08 -42.42
C GLY A 109 -3.70 12.66 -43.23
N ARG A 110 -3.99 12.99 -44.49
CA ARG A 110 -3.11 13.56 -45.50
C ARG A 110 -2.54 14.92 -45.05
N VAL A 111 -1.22 15.05 -44.90
CA VAL A 111 -0.53 16.34 -44.74
C VAL A 111 0.22 16.67 -46.05
N PRO A 112 0.09 17.88 -46.63
CA PRO A 112 0.88 18.27 -47.80
C PRO A 112 2.32 18.59 -47.43
N ARG A 113 3.24 18.14 -48.30
CA ARG A 113 4.67 18.43 -48.27
C ARG A 113 4.96 19.89 -48.63
N LEU A 114 5.94 20.48 -47.95
CA LEU A 114 6.76 21.59 -48.48
C LEU A 114 8.26 21.22 -48.39
N ARG A 115 8.87 21.08 -49.58
CA ARG A 115 10.31 21.28 -49.87
C ARG A 115 10.67 22.76 -49.61
N SER A 116 11.88 23.26 -49.43
CA SER A 116 13.30 22.87 -49.47
C SER A 116 14.01 24.07 -48.79
N GLY A 117 14.97 23.91 -47.90
CA GLY A 117 16.38 23.71 -48.22
C GLY A 117 17.20 25.00 -48.05
N ARG A 118 18.16 25.01 -47.11
CA ARG A 118 19.46 25.69 -47.24
C ARG A 118 20.40 25.32 -46.10
N THR A 119 21.61 24.97 -46.51
CA THR A 119 22.83 24.69 -45.75
C THR A 119 23.42 25.95 -45.14
N GLU A 120 23.92 25.87 -43.90
CA GLU A 120 25.16 26.54 -43.47
C GLU A 120 25.70 25.94 -42.16
N SER A 121 27.01 26.12 -41.98
CA SER A 121 27.94 25.30 -41.21
C SER A 121 28.33 25.89 -39.84
N VAL A 122 28.44 24.99 -38.86
CA VAL A 122 29.35 24.92 -37.68
C VAL A 122 29.84 26.22 -37.02
N VAL A 123 29.45 26.42 -35.74
CA VAL A 123 30.34 26.93 -34.68
C VAL A 123 29.98 26.23 -33.35
N VAL A 124 30.98 25.62 -32.71
CA VAL A 124 30.91 25.02 -31.37
C VAL A 124 31.12 26.13 -30.34
N SER A 125 30.18 26.29 -29.40
CA SER A 125 30.31 27.20 -28.26
C SER A 125 29.76 26.54 -27.00
N SER A 126 30.62 26.56 -25.98
CA SER A 126 30.48 26.00 -24.64
C SER A 126 29.63 26.87 -23.71
N SER A 127 28.95 26.20 -22.77
CA SER A 127 28.28 26.66 -21.54
C SER A 127 26.75 26.82 -21.60
N PRO A 128 25.98 26.14 -20.72
CA PRO A 128 24.53 26.23 -20.67
C PRO A 128 24.08 27.48 -19.92
N SER A 129 23.32 28.35 -20.57
CA SER A 129 22.47 29.35 -19.90
C SER A 129 21.15 28.72 -19.44
N PRO A 130 20.54 29.23 -18.35
CA PRO A 130 19.35 28.65 -17.74
C PRO A 130 18.13 28.71 -18.67
N ILE A 131 17.35 27.63 -18.66
CA ILE A 131 16.10 27.46 -19.39
C ILE A 131 15.08 28.51 -18.92
N PRO A 132 14.46 29.31 -19.80
CA PRO A 132 13.36 30.19 -19.41
C PRO A 132 12.11 29.38 -19.06
N PRO A 133 11.26 29.86 -18.11
CA PRO A 133 10.07 29.12 -17.71
C PRO A 133 9.11 28.93 -18.91
N PRO A 134 8.39 27.80 -18.97
CA PRO A 134 7.40 27.59 -20.02
C PRO A 134 6.31 28.68 -19.94
N PRO A 135 5.71 29.07 -21.08
CA PRO A 135 4.64 30.07 -21.08
C PRO A 135 3.46 29.57 -20.23
N PRO A 136 2.72 30.46 -19.55
CA PRO A 136 1.60 30.05 -18.72
C PRO A 136 0.57 29.35 -19.60
N VAL A 137 0.34 28.07 -19.33
CA VAL A 137 -0.84 27.36 -19.83
C VAL A 137 -2.04 28.07 -19.21
N ARG A 138 -2.83 28.72 -20.07
CA ARG A 138 -4.08 29.35 -19.69
C ARG A 138 -5.04 28.24 -19.28
N VAL A 139 -5.04 27.90 -18.00
CA VAL A 139 -6.06 27.06 -17.39
C VAL A 139 -7.35 27.87 -17.48
N GLU A 140 -8.20 27.53 -18.45
CA GLU A 140 -9.58 27.98 -18.40
C GLU A 140 -10.15 27.50 -17.07
N ARG A 141 -10.57 28.44 -16.22
CA ARG A 141 -11.31 28.13 -15.01
C ARG A 141 -12.56 27.39 -15.48
N SER A 142 -12.58 26.07 -15.31
CA SER A 142 -13.83 25.32 -15.26
C SER A 142 -14.67 26.00 -14.19
N ARG A 143 -15.78 26.61 -14.60
CA ARG A 143 -16.85 26.95 -13.66
C ARG A 143 -17.49 25.61 -13.31
N ASP A 144 -16.91 24.93 -12.33
CA ASP A 144 -17.56 23.80 -11.69
C ASP A 144 -18.79 24.36 -11.00
N THR A 145 -19.93 24.13 -11.64
CA THR A 145 -21.23 24.23 -11.00
C THR A 145 -21.24 23.12 -9.95
N PRO A 146 -21.59 23.40 -8.69
CA PRO A 146 -21.74 22.33 -7.70
C PRO A 146 -22.73 21.28 -8.25
N PRO A 147 -22.57 19.99 -7.89
CA PRO A 147 -23.50 18.97 -8.32
C PRO A 147 -24.92 19.43 -7.97
N SER A 148 -25.85 19.26 -8.93
CA SER A 148 -27.23 19.69 -8.71
C SER A 148 -27.79 18.99 -7.47
N GLU A 149 -28.65 19.67 -6.70
CA GLU A 149 -29.29 19.10 -5.49
C GLU A 149 -29.85 17.69 -5.74
N ALA A 150 -30.27 17.37 -6.97
CA ALA A 150 -30.74 16.04 -7.36
C ALA A 150 -29.69 14.91 -7.25
N GLU A 151 -28.40 15.17 -7.47
CA GLU A 151 -27.33 14.17 -7.34
C GLU A 151 -26.91 13.96 -5.86
N ALA A 152 -27.00 15.02 -5.04
CA ALA A 152 -26.80 14.91 -3.59
C ALA A 152 -27.98 14.18 -2.91
N ILE A 153 -29.20 14.35 -3.43
CA ILE A 153 -30.40 13.70 -2.93
C ILE A 153 -30.46 12.21 -3.34
N GLY A 154 -29.87 11.82 -4.48
CA GLY A 154 -29.84 10.42 -4.94
C GLY A 154 -29.03 9.47 -4.05
N ALA A 155 -28.09 9.98 -3.24
CA ALA A 155 -27.36 9.16 -2.26
C ALA A 155 -28.15 8.89 -0.97
N ALA A 156 -29.26 9.62 -0.74
CA ALA A 156 -30.12 9.47 0.44
C ALA A 156 -31.26 8.46 0.24
N GLU A 157 -31.37 7.81 -0.93
CA GLU A 157 -32.45 6.85 -1.22
C GLU A 157 -32.26 5.49 -0.54
N ASN A 158 -31.04 5.18 -0.07
CA ASN A 158 -30.76 4.03 0.77
C ASN A 158 -30.52 4.55 2.19
N GLY A 159 -31.29 4.13 3.19
CA GLY A 159 -31.30 4.68 4.56
C GLY A 159 -30.01 4.52 5.40
N HIS A 160 -28.83 4.51 4.78
CA HIS A 160 -27.51 4.47 5.40
C HIS A 160 -26.69 5.71 4.99
N PRO A 161 -25.92 6.31 5.92
CA PRO A 161 -25.06 7.44 5.59
C PRO A 161 -23.96 7.05 4.58
N PRO A 162 -23.54 7.97 3.70
CA PRO A 162 -22.51 7.68 2.71
C PRO A 162 -21.16 7.38 3.39
N PRO A 163 -20.26 6.61 2.75
CA PRO A 163 -18.91 6.41 3.24
C PRO A 163 -18.18 7.73 3.53
N PRO A 164 -17.35 7.81 4.58
CA PRO A 164 -16.72 9.04 4.98
C PRO A 164 -15.68 9.53 3.96
N ALA A 165 -15.57 10.85 3.83
CA ALA A 165 -14.47 11.49 3.12
C ALA A 165 -13.16 11.35 3.89
N ILE A 166 -12.09 10.94 3.22
CA ILE A 166 -10.75 10.88 3.78
C ILE A 166 -9.98 12.11 3.33
N ILE A 167 -9.61 12.96 4.29
CA ILE A 167 -8.99 14.25 4.01
C ILE A 167 -7.54 14.24 4.48
N LEU A 168 -6.60 14.36 3.54
CA LEU A 168 -5.18 14.47 3.83
C LEU A 168 -4.79 15.95 3.82
N VAL A 169 -4.40 16.46 4.99
CA VAL A 169 -4.03 17.85 5.20
C VAL A 169 -2.51 18.01 5.13
N ARG A 170 -2.06 18.80 4.15
CA ARG A 170 -0.66 19.04 3.81
C ARG A 170 0.19 17.75 3.72
N PRO A 171 -0.24 16.72 2.97
CA PRO A 171 0.59 15.52 2.78
C PRO A 171 1.92 15.91 2.14
N GLN A 172 3.03 15.37 2.67
CA GLN A 172 4.36 15.77 2.22
C GLN A 172 4.84 15.01 0.99
N LEU A 173 4.49 13.72 0.87
CA LEU A 173 4.99 12.86 -0.20
C LEU A 173 3.85 12.28 -1.02
N GLY A 174 3.96 12.37 -2.35
CA GLY A 174 3.03 11.71 -3.28
C GLY A 174 2.90 10.20 -3.03
N GLU A 175 3.98 9.53 -2.63
CA GLU A 175 3.94 8.11 -2.25
C GLU A 175 2.99 7.83 -1.08
N ASN A 176 2.91 8.73 -0.10
CA ASN A 176 2.02 8.54 1.05
C ASN A 176 0.56 8.76 0.65
N ILE A 177 0.29 9.68 -0.29
CA ILE A 177 -1.04 9.84 -0.90
C ILE A 177 -1.43 8.54 -1.60
N GLY A 178 -0.54 7.97 -2.42
CA GLY A 178 -0.78 6.68 -3.08
C GLY A 178 -1.03 5.53 -2.11
N LYS A 179 -0.19 5.39 -1.07
CA LYS A 179 -0.38 4.37 -0.03
C LYS A 179 -1.68 4.55 0.76
N ALA A 180 -2.09 5.79 1.03
CA ALA A 180 -3.37 6.11 1.67
C ALA A 180 -4.54 5.73 0.75
N ALA A 181 -4.48 6.07 -0.54
CA ALA A 181 -5.51 5.69 -1.52
C ALA A 181 -5.65 4.16 -1.65
N ARG A 182 -4.53 3.43 -1.62
CA ARG A 182 -4.55 1.96 -1.56
C ARG A 182 -5.23 1.45 -0.29
N ALA A 183 -4.89 2.03 0.86
CA ALA A 183 -5.50 1.67 2.14
C ALA A 183 -7.01 1.95 2.14
N MET A 184 -7.46 3.05 1.56
CA MET A 184 -8.87 3.39 1.39
C MET A 184 -9.60 2.33 0.55
N LEU A 185 -9.07 2.02 -0.63
CA LEU A 185 -9.74 1.10 -1.55
C LEU A 185 -9.82 -0.33 -1.01
N ASN A 186 -8.82 -0.78 -0.24
CA ASN A 186 -8.85 -2.08 0.45
C ASN A 186 -10.10 -2.26 1.33
N PHE A 187 -10.67 -1.16 1.82
CA PHE A 187 -11.82 -1.14 2.72
C PHE A 187 -13.04 -0.45 2.11
N GLY A 188 -13.07 -0.24 0.79
CA GLY A 188 -14.25 0.30 0.09
C GLY A 188 -14.42 1.82 0.13
N LEU A 189 -13.43 2.57 0.62
CA LEU A 189 -13.45 4.04 0.64
C LEU A 189 -12.89 4.61 -0.67
N THR A 190 -13.55 5.65 -1.21
CA THR A 190 -13.15 6.24 -2.50
C THR A 190 -13.14 7.78 -2.54
N ASP A 191 -13.74 8.49 -1.58
CA ASP A 191 -13.72 9.95 -1.53
C ASP A 191 -12.43 10.45 -0.86
N LEU A 192 -11.40 10.71 -1.68
CA LEU A 192 -10.13 11.30 -1.24
C LEU A 192 -10.13 12.81 -1.47
N ARG A 193 -9.83 13.57 -0.42
CA ARG A 193 -9.69 15.03 -0.47
C ARG A 193 -8.29 15.43 -0.01
N LEU A 194 -7.66 16.33 -0.73
CA LEU A 194 -6.31 16.83 -0.46
C LEU A 194 -6.36 18.31 -0.13
N VAL A 195 -5.85 18.71 1.03
CA VAL A 195 -5.74 20.12 1.40
C VAL A 195 -4.28 20.54 1.29
N ALA A 196 -3.99 21.47 0.38
CA ALA A 196 -2.65 22.04 0.18
C ALA A 196 -1.51 20.99 0.17
N PRO A 197 -1.53 19.98 -0.74
CA PRO A 197 -0.46 18.99 -0.84
C PRO A 197 0.88 19.66 -1.15
N ARG A 198 1.93 19.34 -0.37
CA ARG A 198 3.21 20.06 -0.40
C ARG A 198 3.86 20.07 -1.78
N ASP A 199 3.89 18.90 -2.42
CA ASP A 199 4.51 18.70 -3.74
C ASP A 199 3.50 18.89 -4.89
N GLY A 200 2.33 19.48 -4.60
CA GLY A 200 1.25 19.67 -5.57
C GLY A 200 0.49 18.39 -5.95
N TRP A 201 -0.54 18.56 -6.77
CA TRP A 201 -1.38 17.49 -7.30
C TRP A 201 -1.80 17.80 -8.74
N PRO A 202 -1.83 16.82 -9.67
CA PRO A 202 -1.48 15.41 -9.50
C PRO A 202 0.02 15.17 -9.30
N ASN A 203 0.38 14.10 -8.57
CA ASN A 203 1.77 13.74 -8.29
C ASN A 203 2.13 12.37 -8.92
N PRO A 204 3.13 12.28 -9.82
CA PRO A 204 3.50 11.03 -10.49
C PRO A 204 3.92 9.88 -9.55
N SER A 205 4.42 10.21 -8.36
CA SER A 205 4.85 9.22 -7.37
C SER A 205 3.67 8.54 -6.64
N ALA A 206 2.45 9.10 -6.74
CA ALA A 206 1.27 8.53 -6.09
C ALA A 206 0.76 7.27 -6.80
N GLY A 207 0.75 7.26 -8.14
CA GLY A 207 0.22 6.14 -8.94
C GLY A 207 0.89 4.79 -8.63
N PRO A 208 2.23 4.67 -8.76
CA PRO A 208 2.93 3.42 -8.43
C PRO A 208 2.72 2.97 -6.98
N ALA A 209 2.60 3.91 -6.04
CA ALA A 209 2.38 3.63 -4.63
C ALA A 209 0.94 3.17 -4.31
N ALA A 210 -0.04 3.58 -5.13
CA ALA A 210 -1.44 3.17 -5.02
C ALA A 210 -1.69 1.73 -5.49
N SER A 211 -0.81 1.18 -6.33
CA SER A 211 -0.80 -0.25 -6.68
C SER A 211 -2.19 -0.77 -7.13
N GLY A 212 -2.84 -0.06 -8.05
CA GLY A 212 -4.16 -0.42 -8.59
C GLY A 212 -5.34 0.33 -7.96
N ALA A 213 -5.11 1.19 -6.97
CA ALA A 213 -6.12 2.11 -6.44
C ALA A 213 -6.23 3.42 -7.24
N ASP A 214 -6.06 3.35 -8.56
CA ASP A 214 -6.06 4.50 -9.47
C ASP A 214 -7.38 5.27 -9.42
N VAL A 215 -8.51 4.56 -9.28
CA VAL A 215 -9.85 5.15 -9.17
C VAL A 215 -9.98 6.17 -8.01
N VAL A 216 -9.27 5.95 -6.90
CA VAL A 216 -9.30 6.87 -5.74
C VAL A 216 -8.47 8.12 -6.05
N LEU A 217 -7.34 7.96 -6.74
CA LEU A 217 -6.49 9.09 -7.13
C LEU A 217 -7.12 9.94 -8.23
N GLU A 218 -7.76 9.31 -9.22
CA GLU A 218 -8.45 9.99 -10.32
C GLU A 218 -9.63 10.83 -9.83
N ARG A 219 -10.32 10.37 -8.79
CA ARG A 219 -11.43 11.07 -8.14
C ARG A 219 -10.99 12.03 -7.04
N ALA A 220 -9.70 12.14 -6.75
CA ALA A 220 -9.19 12.96 -5.66
C ALA A 220 -9.43 14.45 -5.92
N ARG A 221 -10.05 15.14 -4.96
CA ARG A 221 -10.36 16.58 -5.04
C ARG A 221 -9.35 17.39 -4.23
N VAL A 222 -8.94 18.54 -4.74
CA VAL A 222 -7.95 19.41 -4.09
C VAL A 222 -8.62 20.68 -3.58
N PHE A 223 -8.32 21.05 -2.34
CA PHE A 223 -8.89 22.20 -1.66
C PHE A 223 -7.79 23.13 -1.12
N GLY A 224 -8.11 24.42 -1.04
CA GLY A 224 -7.22 25.44 -0.50
C GLY A 224 -7.16 25.44 1.04
N SER A 225 -8.25 25.05 1.69
CA SER A 225 -8.38 25.02 3.15
C SER A 225 -9.10 23.77 3.65
N VAL A 226 -8.94 23.45 4.94
CA VAL A 226 -9.69 22.37 5.59
C VAL A 226 -11.18 22.69 5.62
N ALA A 227 -11.55 23.96 5.84
CA ALA A 227 -12.94 24.40 5.87
C ALA A 227 -13.66 24.11 4.53
N ASP A 228 -13.02 24.39 3.40
CA ASP A 228 -13.58 24.07 2.08
C ASP A 228 -13.71 22.56 1.87
N ALA A 229 -12.74 21.79 2.37
CA ALA A 229 -12.71 20.34 2.21
C ALA A 229 -13.76 19.60 3.05
N VAL A 230 -14.33 20.23 4.09
CA VAL A 230 -15.38 19.65 4.95
C VAL A 230 -16.74 20.33 4.79
N ALA A 231 -16.89 21.26 3.85
CA ALA A 231 -18.06 22.15 3.77
C ALA A 231 -19.40 21.41 3.62
N ASP A 232 -19.40 20.24 2.98
CA ASP A 232 -20.55 19.35 2.77
C ASP A 232 -20.70 18.26 3.85
N CYS A 233 -19.84 18.24 4.88
CA CYS A 233 -19.83 17.21 5.92
C CYS A 233 -20.49 17.70 7.22
N ALA A 234 -21.55 17.02 7.65
CA ALA A 234 -22.22 17.28 8.91
C ALA A 234 -21.36 16.84 10.12
N HIS A 235 -20.53 15.82 9.93
CA HIS A 235 -19.75 15.20 11.00
C HIS A 235 -18.26 15.19 10.64
N VAL A 236 -17.43 15.87 11.44
CA VAL A 236 -15.99 16.01 11.17
C VAL A 236 -15.17 15.45 12.32
N TYR A 237 -14.21 14.59 11.99
CA TYR A 237 -13.33 13.89 12.92
C TYR A 237 -11.87 14.26 12.66
N ALA A 238 -11.10 14.56 13.69
CA ALA A 238 -9.67 14.90 13.56
C ALA A 238 -8.77 13.81 14.17
N THR A 239 -7.85 13.27 13.38
CA THR A 239 -6.87 12.29 13.89
C THR A 239 -5.66 12.98 14.54
N THR A 240 -5.39 12.71 15.82
CA THR A 240 -4.20 13.21 16.50
C THR A 240 -3.86 12.37 17.74
N VAL A 241 -2.57 12.21 18.01
CA VAL A 241 -2.03 11.64 19.26
C VAL A 241 -1.54 12.72 20.23
N ARG A 242 -1.60 13.99 19.82
CA ARG A 242 -1.12 15.16 20.59
C ARG A 242 -2.29 15.82 21.30
N LYS A 243 -2.13 16.10 22.59
CA LYS A 243 -3.05 16.97 23.36
C LYS A 243 -2.85 18.41 22.87
N ARG A 244 -3.79 18.93 22.08
CA ARG A 244 -3.72 20.25 21.42
C ARG A 244 -4.25 21.40 22.29
N GLY A 245 -4.39 21.21 23.61
CA GLY A 245 -4.95 22.22 24.52
C GLY A 245 -6.46 22.46 24.36
N LEU A 246 -7.10 21.86 23.36
CA LEU A 246 -8.53 21.86 23.14
C LEU A 246 -9.20 20.78 23.99
N VAL A 247 -10.32 21.13 24.63
CA VAL A 247 -11.17 20.19 25.37
C VAL A 247 -12.27 19.72 24.43
N MET A 248 -12.05 18.57 23.79
CA MET A 248 -12.99 17.97 22.83
C MET A 248 -13.18 16.48 23.15
N PRO A 249 -14.33 15.89 22.79
CA PRO A 249 -14.54 14.45 22.94
C PRO A 249 -13.47 13.68 22.16
N VAL A 250 -12.91 12.65 22.79
CA VAL A 250 -11.91 11.76 22.19
C VAL A 250 -12.53 10.37 22.07
N VAL A 251 -12.46 9.80 20.87
CA VAL A 251 -12.98 8.47 20.55
C VAL A 251 -11.87 7.60 19.97
N SER A 252 -12.03 6.28 20.11
CA SER A 252 -11.16 5.32 19.41
C SER A 252 -11.54 5.22 17.93
N PRO A 253 -10.69 4.65 17.05
CA PRO A 253 -11.05 4.41 15.67
C PRO A 253 -12.24 3.45 15.51
N GLU A 254 -12.41 2.49 16.41
CA GLU A 254 -13.58 1.59 16.44
C GLU A 254 -14.86 2.37 16.76
N ASP A 255 -14.83 3.21 17.78
CA ASP A 255 -15.98 4.05 18.16
C ASP A 255 -16.34 5.03 17.04
N ALA A 256 -15.34 5.67 16.42
CA ALA A 256 -15.55 6.56 15.28
C ALA A 256 -16.16 5.81 14.09
N GLY A 257 -15.67 4.60 13.79
CA GLY A 257 -16.24 3.73 12.77
C GLY A 257 -17.73 3.47 13.02
N ARG A 258 -18.07 3.01 14.23
CA ARG A 258 -19.46 2.74 14.62
C ARG A 258 -20.36 3.99 14.56
N GLU A 259 -19.88 5.13 15.03
CA GLU A 259 -20.61 6.39 14.98
C GLU A 259 -20.89 6.84 13.54
N ILE A 260 -19.90 6.77 12.65
CA ILE A 260 -20.05 7.19 11.25
C ILE A 260 -21.17 6.41 10.54
N HIS A 261 -21.34 5.12 10.83
CA HIS A 261 -22.44 4.32 10.29
C HIS A 261 -23.82 4.69 10.88
N GLY A 262 -23.86 5.32 12.05
CA GLY A 262 -25.09 5.77 12.71
C GLY A 262 -25.40 7.27 12.55
N ASN A 263 -24.52 8.02 11.88
CA ASN A 263 -24.65 9.45 11.70
C ASN A 263 -25.75 9.79 10.67
N ASP A 264 -26.40 10.93 10.86
CA ASP A 264 -27.33 11.54 9.91
C ASP A 264 -26.58 12.49 8.98
N GLY A 265 -25.97 11.93 7.93
CA GLY A 265 -25.36 12.71 6.84
C GLY A 265 -23.85 12.50 6.65
N PRO A 266 -23.23 13.26 5.72
CA PRO A 266 -21.86 12.99 5.30
C PRO A 266 -20.84 13.24 6.41
N SER A 267 -19.89 12.32 6.54
CA SER A 267 -18.82 12.39 7.53
C SER A 267 -17.46 12.61 6.87
N ALA A 268 -16.53 13.31 7.53
CA ALA A 268 -15.16 13.50 7.10
C ALA A 268 -14.15 13.15 8.20
N ILE A 269 -13.01 12.57 7.81
CA ILE A 269 -11.91 12.25 8.72
C ILE A 269 -10.64 12.96 8.23
N LEU A 270 -10.12 13.84 9.09
CA LEU A 270 -8.91 14.62 8.84
C LEU A 270 -7.66 13.87 9.29
N PHE A 271 -6.67 13.82 8.41
CA PHE A 271 -5.33 13.31 8.69
C PHE A 271 -4.29 14.40 8.41
N GLY A 272 -3.47 14.71 9.40
CA GLY A 272 -2.46 15.75 9.28
C GLY A 272 -1.15 15.27 8.64
N ALA A 273 -0.27 16.24 8.38
CA ALA A 273 1.06 15.98 7.83
C ALA A 273 1.90 15.05 8.74
N GLU A 274 2.78 14.26 8.12
CA GLU A 274 3.47 13.12 8.72
C GLU A 274 4.29 13.47 9.98
N ARG A 275 4.89 14.66 10.03
CA ARG A 275 5.73 15.09 11.16
C ARG A 275 5.00 15.99 12.15
N SER A 276 4.19 16.92 11.65
CA SER A 276 3.55 17.97 12.44
C SER A 276 2.14 17.62 12.92
N GLY A 277 1.49 16.62 12.30
CA GLY A 277 0.06 16.35 12.47
C GLY A 277 -0.81 17.52 12.02
N LEU A 278 -2.06 17.51 12.46
CA LEU A 278 -3.02 18.61 12.24
C LEU A 278 -2.69 19.80 13.14
N GLU A 279 -2.81 21.02 12.65
CA GLU A 279 -2.72 22.25 13.44
C GLU A 279 -3.93 22.40 14.37
N THR A 280 -3.78 23.24 15.40
CA THR A 280 -4.84 23.44 16.40
C THR A 280 -6.13 23.96 15.76
N ASP A 281 -6.03 24.89 14.81
CA ASP A 281 -7.19 25.47 14.11
C ASP A 281 -7.90 24.43 13.21
N GLU A 282 -7.15 23.47 12.67
CA GLU A 282 -7.70 22.37 11.86
C GLU A 282 -8.40 21.33 12.73
N VAL A 283 -7.83 21.06 13.91
CA VAL A 283 -8.46 20.20 14.91
C VAL A 283 -9.73 20.85 15.46
N ALA A 284 -9.77 22.18 15.61
CA ALA A 284 -10.93 22.93 16.09
C ALA A 284 -12.13 22.91 15.14
N LEU A 285 -11.92 22.56 13.85
CA LEU A 285 -13.02 22.35 12.89
C LEU A 285 -13.72 21.00 13.08
N ALA A 286 -13.13 20.06 13.83
CA ALA A 286 -13.71 18.75 14.08
C ALA A 286 -14.59 18.77 15.34
N GLY A 287 -15.69 18.01 15.29
CA GLY A 287 -16.53 17.78 16.47
C GLY A 287 -15.92 16.80 17.46
N LYS A 288 -15.03 15.91 16.98
CA LYS A 288 -14.37 14.87 17.80
C LYS A 288 -12.93 14.60 17.37
N ILE A 289 -12.11 14.20 18.33
CA ILE A 289 -10.76 13.68 18.09
C ILE A 289 -10.81 12.16 18.00
N VAL A 290 -10.19 11.60 16.96
CA VAL A 290 -9.91 10.17 16.86
C VAL A 290 -8.47 9.93 17.29
N THR A 291 -8.27 9.18 18.37
CA THR A 291 -6.93 8.81 18.84
C THR A 291 -6.73 7.31 18.69
N VAL A 292 -5.80 6.92 17.81
CA VAL A 292 -5.36 5.52 17.70
C VAL A 292 -4.54 5.16 18.95
N PRO A 293 -4.90 4.10 19.69
CA PRO A 293 -4.07 3.61 20.79
C PRO A 293 -2.71 3.15 20.27
N VAL A 294 -1.64 3.78 20.73
CA VAL A 294 -0.26 3.51 20.32
C VAL A 294 0.65 3.47 21.55
N ASN A 295 1.85 2.93 21.39
CA ASN A 295 2.86 2.95 22.44
C ASN A 295 3.12 4.42 22.88
N PRO A 296 2.97 4.78 24.17
CA PRO A 296 3.23 6.13 24.67
C PRO A 296 4.64 6.65 24.36
N ASP A 297 5.63 5.74 24.28
CA ASP A 297 7.02 6.06 23.99
C ASP A 297 7.29 6.21 22.48
N PHE A 298 6.39 5.72 21.64
CA PHE A 298 6.51 5.78 20.18
C PHE A 298 5.15 6.02 19.52
N ARG A 299 4.71 7.28 19.53
CA ARG A 299 3.35 7.69 19.13
C ARG A 299 3.20 8.04 17.64
N SER A 300 4.28 7.96 16.86
CA SER A 300 4.28 8.39 15.46
C SER A 300 3.87 7.25 14.53
N LEU A 301 2.69 7.36 13.92
CA LEU A 301 2.26 6.48 12.84
C LEU A 301 2.56 7.12 11.48
N ASN A 302 2.91 6.32 10.48
CA ASN A 302 2.94 6.79 9.10
C ASN A 302 1.50 7.17 8.66
N LEU A 303 1.36 8.19 7.79
CA LEU A 303 0.07 8.67 7.31
C LEU A 303 -0.83 7.54 6.76
N ALA A 304 -0.30 6.71 5.88
CA ALA A 304 -1.06 5.59 5.32
C ALA A 304 -1.39 4.51 6.36
N GLN A 305 -0.56 4.36 7.41
CA GLN A 305 -0.86 3.46 8.54
C GLN A 305 -1.97 4.01 9.43
N ALA A 306 -2.07 5.32 9.61
CA ALA A 306 -3.20 5.92 10.31
C ALA A 306 -4.49 5.73 9.50
N VAL A 307 -4.44 5.99 8.18
CA VAL A 307 -5.57 5.80 7.26
C VAL A 307 -6.03 4.35 7.24
N ILE A 308 -5.11 3.37 7.13
CA ILE A 308 -5.49 1.95 7.04
C ILE A 308 -6.16 1.45 8.32
N LEU A 309 -5.74 1.90 9.51
CA LEU A 309 -6.36 1.52 10.78
C LEU A 309 -7.78 2.06 10.90
N VAL A 310 -7.97 3.34 10.58
CA VAL A 310 -9.30 3.96 10.63
C VAL A 310 -10.23 3.36 9.58
N ALA A 311 -9.75 3.15 8.36
CA ALA A 311 -10.51 2.53 7.29
C ALA A 311 -10.91 1.08 7.63
N TYR A 312 -10.00 0.31 8.22
CA TYR A 312 -10.28 -1.05 8.69
C TYR A 312 -11.35 -1.06 9.79
N GLU A 313 -11.23 -0.20 10.81
CA GLU A 313 -12.21 -0.14 11.89
C GLU A 313 -13.59 0.32 11.40
N TRP A 314 -13.65 1.31 10.50
CA TRP A 314 -14.90 1.71 9.84
C TRP A 314 -15.54 0.55 9.06
N SER A 315 -14.71 -0.26 8.39
CA SER A 315 -15.19 -1.33 7.52
C SER A 315 -15.87 -2.49 8.26
N LYS A 316 -15.57 -2.69 9.56
CA LYS A 316 -16.18 -3.73 10.39
C LYS A 316 -17.68 -3.53 10.59
N PHE A 317 -18.16 -2.31 10.39
CA PHE A 317 -19.55 -1.92 10.60
C PHE A 317 -20.35 -1.81 9.29
N ILE A 318 -19.75 -2.13 8.14
CA ILE A 318 -20.48 -2.21 6.86
C ILE A 318 -21.57 -3.29 6.98
N PRO A 319 -22.86 -2.96 6.75
CA PRO A 319 -23.95 -3.93 6.81
C PRO A 319 -23.70 -5.11 5.85
N ARG A 320 -23.83 -6.34 6.35
CA ARG A 320 -23.76 -7.54 5.52
C ARG A 320 -25.08 -7.72 4.77
N GLY A 321 -25.06 -7.59 3.45
CA GLY A 321 -26.20 -7.93 2.58
C GLY A 321 -26.98 -6.75 1.99
N ASP A 322 -26.47 -5.52 2.06
CA ASP A 322 -27.14 -4.35 1.49
C ASP A 322 -26.72 -4.11 0.03
N GLU A 323 -27.69 -3.94 -0.87
CA GLU A 323 -27.49 -3.70 -2.30
C GLU A 323 -26.97 -2.27 -2.51
N GLY A 324 -25.65 -2.07 -2.43
CA GLY A 324 -25.03 -0.77 -2.72
C GLY A 324 -23.67 -0.53 -2.09
N HIS A 325 -23.30 -1.32 -1.07
CA HIS A 325 -21.98 -1.24 -0.45
C HIS A 325 -21.08 -2.39 -0.92
N VAL A 326 -19.79 -2.13 -1.10
CA VAL A 326 -18.81 -3.19 -1.42
C VAL A 326 -18.78 -4.15 -0.24
N ALA A 327 -19.42 -5.31 -0.38
CA ALA A 327 -19.33 -6.38 0.60
C ALA A 327 -17.87 -6.84 0.69
N LEU A 328 -17.18 -6.45 1.77
CA LEU A 328 -15.82 -6.90 2.01
C LEU A 328 -15.85 -8.40 2.33
N ALA A 329 -15.14 -9.17 1.52
CA ALA A 329 -15.02 -10.61 1.69
C ALA A 329 -13.72 -10.94 2.42
N VAL A 330 -13.75 -12.01 3.23
CA VAL A 330 -12.54 -12.69 3.68
C VAL A 330 -12.23 -13.76 2.64
N PRO A 331 -11.24 -13.58 1.73
CA PRO A 331 -11.08 -14.46 0.56
C PRO A 331 -10.77 -15.92 0.91
N THR A 332 -10.31 -16.17 2.13
CA THR A 332 -10.00 -17.50 2.67
C THR A 332 -11.15 -18.15 3.44
N GLU A 333 -12.17 -17.38 3.84
CA GLU A 333 -13.40 -17.96 4.38
C GLU A 333 -14.17 -18.58 3.20
N GLY A 334 -14.61 -19.84 3.35
CA GLY A 334 -15.27 -20.56 2.26
C GLY A 334 -14.34 -21.36 1.34
N GLY A 335 -13.13 -21.72 1.79
CA GLY A 335 -12.42 -22.86 1.21
C GLY A 335 -13.32 -24.12 1.20
N ILE A 336 -12.91 -25.17 0.47
CA ILE A 336 -13.66 -26.45 0.45
C ILE A 336 -13.68 -27.02 1.88
N GLU A 337 -14.67 -26.65 2.68
CA GLU A 337 -14.96 -27.29 3.95
C GLU A 337 -15.57 -28.63 3.61
N GLU A 338 -14.80 -29.71 3.80
CA GLU A 338 -15.38 -31.03 3.76
C GLU A 338 -16.40 -31.13 4.91
N PRO A 339 -17.67 -31.48 4.64
CA PRO A 339 -18.69 -31.50 5.67
C PRO A 339 -18.32 -32.49 6.77
N ARG A 340 -18.68 -32.14 8.00
CA ARG A 340 -18.49 -33.02 9.17
C ARG A 340 -19.11 -34.38 8.88
N ALA A 341 -18.34 -35.44 9.11
CA ALA A 341 -18.79 -36.80 8.92
C ALA A 341 -19.99 -37.11 9.84
N PRO A 342 -20.92 -37.98 9.39
CA PRO A 342 -21.93 -38.54 10.27
C PRO A 342 -21.34 -39.19 11.52
N GLN A 343 -22.00 -39.05 12.67
CA GLN A 343 -21.55 -39.62 13.94
C GLN A 343 -21.29 -41.14 13.83
N ALA A 344 -22.05 -41.86 12.99
CA ALA A 344 -21.85 -43.29 12.75
C ALA A 344 -20.45 -43.63 12.21
N HIS A 345 -19.84 -42.77 11.38
CA HIS A 345 -18.48 -42.98 10.88
C HIS A 345 -17.46 -42.83 12.01
N LEU A 346 -17.65 -41.83 12.88
CA LEU A 346 -16.79 -41.59 14.04
C LEU A 346 -16.90 -42.72 15.06
N GLU A 347 -18.12 -43.20 15.36
CA GLU A 347 -18.32 -44.37 16.23
C GLU A 347 -17.65 -45.62 15.64
N GLY A 348 -17.70 -45.80 14.31
CA GLY A 348 -16.98 -46.88 13.63
C GLY A 348 -15.46 -46.82 13.85
N LEU A 349 -14.87 -45.62 13.79
CA LEU A 349 -13.45 -45.42 14.12
C LEU A 349 -13.16 -45.67 15.60
N ILE A 350 -14.00 -45.14 16.51
CA ILE A 350 -13.83 -45.30 17.95
C ILE A 350 -13.85 -46.79 18.34
N ASN A 351 -14.82 -47.54 17.82
CA ASN A 351 -14.92 -48.97 18.09
C ASN A 351 -13.70 -49.72 17.56
N GLN A 352 -13.29 -49.46 16.32
CA GLN A 352 -12.08 -50.06 15.74
C GLN A 352 -10.83 -49.77 16.57
N LEU A 353 -10.68 -48.54 17.07
CA LEU A 353 -9.57 -48.16 17.94
C LEU A 353 -9.64 -48.87 19.29
N PHE A 354 -10.83 -48.97 19.89
CA PHE A 354 -11.00 -49.67 21.16
C PHE A 354 -10.72 -51.16 21.05
N ASP A 355 -11.10 -51.80 19.95
CA ASP A 355 -10.78 -53.22 19.71
C ASP A 355 -9.27 -53.42 19.59
N ALA A 356 -8.59 -52.55 18.83
CA ALA A 356 -7.13 -52.59 18.68
C ALA A 356 -6.40 -52.34 20.02
N LEU A 357 -6.84 -51.35 20.81
CA LEU A 357 -6.27 -51.05 22.12
C LEU A 357 -6.52 -52.18 23.13
N ALA A 358 -7.69 -52.83 23.08
CA ALA A 358 -8.00 -53.97 23.92
C ALA A 358 -7.11 -55.17 23.59
N ALA A 359 -6.88 -55.46 22.30
CA ALA A 359 -5.97 -56.52 21.87
C ALA A 359 -4.52 -56.27 22.30
N ALA A 360 -4.12 -55.00 22.46
CA ALA A 360 -2.81 -54.60 22.95
C ALA A 360 -2.71 -54.50 24.49
N ASP A 361 -3.74 -54.94 25.23
CA ASP A 361 -3.83 -54.88 26.70
C ASP A 361 -3.67 -53.45 27.28
N TYR A 362 -4.11 -52.42 26.54
CA TYR A 362 -4.00 -51.03 26.97
C TYR A 362 -4.92 -50.67 28.16
N PHE A 363 -6.06 -51.37 28.30
CA PHE A 363 -7.09 -51.08 29.30
C PHE A 363 -6.84 -51.78 30.65
N HIS A 364 -5.64 -51.58 31.22
CA HIS A 364 -5.26 -52.10 32.54
C HIS A 364 -4.82 -50.96 33.48
N PRO A 365 -5.26 -50.91 34.76
CA PRO A 365 -6.13 -51.86 35.45
C PRO A 365 -7.63 -51.70 35.10
N PRO A 366 -8.45 -52.76 35.28
CA PRO A 366 -9.82 -52.84 34.73
C PRO A 366 -10.81 -51.84 35.35
N ASP A 367 -10.54 -51.35 36.56
CA ASP A 367 -11.35 -50.34 37.27
C ASP A 367 -11.36 -48.99 36.56
N ARG A 368 -10.32 -48.67 35.78
CA ARG A 368 -10.19 -47.39 35.06
C ARG A 368 -10.64 -47.43 33.60
N THR A 369 -10.97 -48.60 33.07
CA THR A 369 -11.26 -48.81 31.65
C THR A 369 -12.35 -47.88 31.10
N GLN A 370 -13.45 -47.69 31.84
CA GLN A 370 -14.56 -46.84 31.38
C GLN A 370 -14.15 -45.36 31.32
N ALA A 371 -13.42 -44.87 32.33
CA ALA A 371 -12.94 -43.49 32.36
C ALA A 371 -11.94 -43.22 31.22
N THR A 372 -11.04 -44.17 30.94
CA THR A 372 -10.10 -44.09 29.82
C THR A 372 -10.83 -44.08 28.48
N LYS A 373 -11.82 -44.97 28.27
CA LYS A 373 -12.63 -44.98 27.04
C LYS A 373 -13.39 -43.67 26.83
N HIS A 374 -14.01 -43.11 27.88
CA HIS A 374 -14.66 -41.80 27.78
C HIS A 374 -13.69 -40.67 27.40
N THR A 375 -12.48 -40.71 27.95
CA THR A 375 -11.44 -39.73 27.64
C THR A 375 -11.03 -39.81 26.17
N ILE A 376 -10.71 -41.01 25.66
CA ILE A 376 -10.34 -41.22 24.26
C ILE A 376 -11.48 -40.83 23.31
N ARG A 377 -12.73 -41.22 23.62
CA ARG A 377 -13.90 -40.78 22.85
C ARG A 377 -13.99 -39.26 22.81
N THR A 378 -13.83 -38.58 23.94
CA THR A 378 -13.88 -37.12 24.02
C THR A 378 -12.78 -36.47 23.18
N ILE A 379 -11.56 -37.01 23.20
CA ILE A 379 -10.45 -36.54 22.36
C ILE A 379 -10.84 -36.64 20.88
N LEU A 380 -11.40 -37.76 20.46
CA LEU A 380 -11.80 -37.98 19.07
C LEU A 380 -13.02 -37.14 18.67
N THR A 381 -13.99 -36.91 19.55
CA THR A 381 -15.20 -36.13 19.23
C THR A 381 -14.96 -34.62 19.18
N LYS A 382 -13.88 -34.10 19.78
CA LYS A 382 -13.55 -32.66 19.79
C LYS A 382 -13.24 -32.10 18.41
N ALA A 383 -12.63 -32.88 17.52
CA ALA A 383 -12.29 -32.43 16.18
C ALA A 383 -13.50 -32.56 15.22
N PRO A 384 -13.74 -31.61 14.30
CA PRO A 384 -14.83 -31.66 13.33
C PRO A 384 -14.42 -32.52 12.10
N TRP A 385 -14.20 -33.81 12.32
CA TRP A 385 -13.68 -34.71 11.28
C TRP A 385 -14.54 -34.75 10.03
N SER A 386 -13.89 -34.78 8.87
CA SER A 386 -14.50 -35.17 7.60
C SER A 386 -14.54 -36.69 7.45
N THR A 387 -15.36 -37.19 6.51
CA THR A 387 -15.42 -38.64 6.24
C THR A 387 -14.07 -39.15 5.73
N ARG A 388 -13.35 -38.35 4.95
CA ARG A 388 -12.03 -38.70 4.42
C ARG A 388 -11.00 -38.83 5.53
N GLU A 389 -10.99 -37.89 6.48
CA GLU A 389 -10.07 -37.92 7.62
C GLU A 389 -10.33 -39.13 8.51
N ILE A 390 -11.60 -39.45 8.78
CA ILE A 390 -11.96 -40.67 9.53
C ILE A 390 -11.42 -41.91 8.81
N GLN A 391 -11.61 -42.03 7.49
CA GLN A 391 -11.11 -43.18 6.74
C GLN A 391 -9.57 -43.29 6.77
N ALA A 392 -8.87 -42.15 6.68
CA ALA A 392 -7.42 -42.12 6.82
C ALA A 392 -6.97 -42.65 8.19
N VAL A 393 -7.60 -42.21 9.28
CA VAL A 393 -7.27 -42.68 10.62
C VAL A 393 -7.67 -44.14 10.84
N ARG A 394 -8.80 -44.59 10.31
CA ARG A 394 -9.15 -46.03 10.31
C ARG A 394 -8.08 -46.88 9.60
N GLY A 395 -7.50 -46.35 8.53
CA GLY A 395 -6.36 -46.94 7.84
C GLY A 395 -5.10 -47.01 8.73
N ILE A 396 -4.80 -45.95 9.48
CA ILE A 396 -3.69 -45.91 10.45
C ILE A 396 -3.89 -46.98 11.53
N VAL A 397 -5.08 -47.02 12.16
CA VAL A 397 -5.40 -48.01 13.20
C VAL A 397 -5.24 -49.43 12.67
N ARG A 398 -5.73 -49.70 11.45
CA ARG A 398 -5.57 -51.02 10.81
C ARG A 398 -4.09 -51.36 10.58
N ALA A 399 -3.31 -50.45 10.05
CA ALA A 399 -1.89 -50.69 9.78
C ALA A 399 -1.08 -50.97 11.05
N LEU A 400 -1.46 -50.35 12.17
CA LEU A 400 -0.85 -50.58 13.48
C LEU A 400 -1.29 -51.91 14.10
N ALA A 401 -2.58 -52.25 13.99
CA ALA A 401 -3.14 -53.49 14.56
C ALA A 401 -2.79 -54.74 13.74
N GLU A 402 -2.62 -54.61 12.42
CA GLU A 402 -2.29 -55.68 11.48
C GLU A 402 -1.00 -55.36 10.71
N PRO A 403 0.20 -55.48 11.33
CA PRO A 403 1.45 -55.22 10.62
C PRO A 403 1.56 -56.17 9.41
N ARG A 404 1.72 -55.62 8.20
CA ARG A 404 1.95 -56.44 6.99
C ARG A 404 3.16 -57.35 7.24
N ARG A 405 2.97 -58.67 7.19
CA ARG A 405 4.07 -59.64 7.13
C ARG A 405 4.92 -59.28 5.90
N ARG A 406 6.16 -58.87 6.15
CA ARG A 406 7.17 -58.63 5.10
C ARG A 406 7.68 -59.93 4.54
#